data_AF-A0A9E6WGV3-F1
#
_entry.id   AF-A0A9E6WGV3-F1
#
_cell.length_a   1.000
_cell.length_b   1.000
_cell.length_c   1.000
_cell.angle_alpha   90.00
_cell.angle_beta   90.00
_cell.angle_gamma   90.00
#
_symmetry.space_group_name_H-M   'P 1'
#
loop_
_entity.id
_entity.type
_entity.pdbx_description
1 polymer ?
#
loop_
_entity_poly.entity_id
_entity_poly.type
_entity_poly.pdbx_seq_one_letter_code
_entity_poly.pdbx_strand_id
1 'polypeptide(L)'
;MRRWILAAAMACAAAGAGAQSLTPEQLKAMIDQRVAAQNPYQELLNDPDPARSMAAMEIMMESGDAVLFRMALEFGVTAANPTVRRRAVEAFMSSGPVLTARFDGTNSKGDDFVKRIRQFGGNIGPDGIAFIRFDIGQYEATKQCYLWEGSDNCAVSVNADGVFLSGNFGGYNTVSARLALNESGELVGSSALGSVQDAIPTTIRIID
;
A
#
# COMPACT_ATOMS: atom_id res chain seq x y z
N MET A 1 -51.65 -56.81 -38.73
CA MET A 1 -52.29 -55.71 -37.97
C MET A 1 -51.17 -54.83 -37.42
N ARG A 2 -51.01 -53.58 -37.89
CA ARG A 2 -51.34 -52.32 -37.15
C ARG A 2 -50.51 -52.21 -35.85
N ARG A 3 -49.62 -51.24 -35.58
CA ARG A 3 -49.60 -49.76 -35.72
C ARG A 3 -48.15 -49.25 -35.46
N TRP A 4 -47.53 -48.40 -36.29
CA TRP A 4 -47.54 -46.91 -36.31
C TRP A 4 -46.93 -46.19 -35.07
N ILE A 5 -45.69 -45.70 -35.25
CA ILE A 5 -45.10 -44.34 -35.02
C ILE A 5 -45.51 -43.52 -33.77
N LEU A 6 -44.52 -43.01 -33.02
CA LEU A 6 -44.35 -41.55 -32.75
C LEU A 6 -43.01 -41.24 -32.04
N ALA A 7 -42.13 -40.59 -32.78
CA ALA A 7 -40.95 -39.89 -32.28
C ALA A 7 -41.38 -38.51 -31.76
N ALA A 8 -40.97 -38.16 -30.54
CA ALA A 8 -41.15 -36.83 -29.98
C ALA A 8 -39.81 -36.08 -30.04
N ALA A 9 -39.70 -35.16 -31.01
CA ALA A 9 -38.61 -34.22 -31.13
C ALA A 9 -38.79 -33.10 -30.09
N MET A 10 -37.89 -33.04 -29.12
CA MET A 10 -37.85 -32.00 -28.10
C MET A 10 -37.06 -30.81 -28.66
N ALA A 11 -37.77 -29.77 -29.07
CA ALA A 11 -37.19 -28.52 -29.56
C ALA A 11 -36.57 -27.73 -28.41
N CYS A 12 -35.24 -27.73 -28.30
CA CYS A 12 -34.49 -26.80 -27.46
C CYS A 12 -34.60 -25.39 -28.04
N ALA A 13 -35.46 -24.55 -27.45
CA ALA A 13 -35.43 -23.12 -27.68
C ALA A 13 -34.18 -22.53 -27.02
N ALA A 14 -33.16 -22.25 -27.83
CA ALA A 14 -32.02 -21.43 -27.43
C ALA A 14 -32.48 -19.97 -27.31
N ALA A 15 -32.87 -19.56 -26.09
CA ALA A 15 -33.00 -18.15 -25.78
C ALA A 15 -31.60 -17.52 -25.77
N GLY A 16 -31.26 -16.81 -26.84
CA GLY A 16 -30.05 -16.00 -26.90
C GLY A 16 -30.12 -14.93 -25.81
N ALA A 17 -29.34 -15.10 -24.75
CA ALA A 17 -29.05 -14.04 -23.81
C ALA A 17 -28.27 -12.95 -24.56
N GLY A 18 -29.00 -11.95 -25.08
CA GLY A 18 -28.40 -10.76 -25.64
C GLY A 18 -27.64 -10.04 -24.53
N ALA A 19 -26.31 -10.07 -24.60
CA ALA A 19 -25.47 -9.20 -23.80
C ALA A 19 -25.82 -7.75 -24.15
N GLN A 20 -26.69 -7.12 -23.37
CA GLN A 20 -27.00 -5.72 -23.50
C GLN A 20 -25.74 -4.94 -23.14
N SER A 21 -25.07 -4.39 -24.14
CA SER A 21 -23.93 -3.50 -23.94
C SER A 21 -24.41 -2.24 -23.23
N LEU A 22 -23.87 -1.97 -22.05
CA LEU A 22 -24.12 -0.74 -21.30
C LEU A 22 -23.76 0.47 -22.16
N THR A 23 -24.72 1.39 -22.31
CA THR A 23 -24.45 2.70 -22.94
C THR A 23 -23.61 3.58 -22.01
N PRO A 24 -22.80 4.50 -22.55
CA PRO A 24 -22.04 5.47 -21.74
C PRO A 24 -22.91 6.22 -20.72
N GLU A 25 -24.15 6.55 -21.09
CA GLU A 25 -25.11 7.26 -20.26
C GLU A 25 -25.62 6.40 -19.09
N GLN A 26 -25.87 5.10 -19.33
CA GLN A 26 -26.24 4.16 -18.27
C GLN A 26 -25.08 3.93 -17.31
N LEU A 27 -23.85 3.84 -17.82
CA LEU A 27 -22.66 3.73 -16.98
C LEU A 27 -22.49 4.99 -16.11
N LYS A 28 -22.68 6.18 -16.68
CA LYS A 28 -22.66 7.44 -15.93
C LYS A 28 -23.73 7.47 -14.84
N ALA A 29 -24.97 7.09 -15.14
CA ALA A 29 -26.04 7.04 -14.14
C ALA A 29 -25.75 6.04 -13.01
N MET A 30 -25.15 4.88 -13.32
CA MET A 30 -24.72 3.90 -12.31
C MET A 30 -23.55 4.41 -11.47
N ILE A 31 -22.61 5.14 -12.07
CA ILE A 31 -21.52 5.83 -11.35
C ILE A 31 -22.10 6.90 -10.44
N ASP A 32 -22.94 7.79 -10.96
CA ASP A 32 -23.54 8.89 -10.20
C ASP A 32 -24.39 8.35 -9.05
N GLN A 33 -25.14 7.25 -9.24
CA GLN A 33 -25.89 6.60 -8.17
C GLN A 33 -24.97 5.98 -7.09
N ARG A 34 -23.83 5.40 -7.51
CA ARG A 34 -22.82 4.85 -6.60
C ARG A 34 -22.03 5.93 -5.86
N VAL A 35 -21.84 7.09 -6.48
CA VAL A 35 -21.16 8.27 -5.91
C VAL A 35 -22.11 9.05 -5.00
N ALA A 36 -23.39 9.19 -5.37
CA ALA A 36 -24.41 9.86 -4.57
C ALA A 36 -24.80 9.06 -3.31
N ALA A 37 -24.66 7.74 -3.35
CA ALA A 37 -24.57 6.93 -2.15
C ALA A 37 -23.21 7.16 -1.49
N GLN A 38 -23.01 8.36 -0.91
CA GLN A 38 -21.84 8.61 -0.07
C GLN A 38 -21.72 7.45 0.91
N ASN A 39 -20.54 6.85 0.90
CA ASN A 39 -20.29 5.75 1.82
C ASN A 39 -20.39 6.34 3.24
N PRO A 40 -21.26 5.84 4.14
CA PRO A 40 -21.40 6.38 5.49
C PRO A 40 -20.06 6.45 6.25
N TYR A 41 -19.08 5.63 5.87
CA TYR A 41 -17.72 5.71 6.41
C TYR A 41 -16.96 6.97 5.97
N GLN A 42 -17.17 7.46 4.74
CA GLN A 42 -16.58 8.73 4.29
C GLN A 42 -17.14 9.92 5.05
N GLU A 43 -18.43 9.90 5.42
CA GLU A 43 -19.01 10.95 6.26
C GLU A 43 -18.35 10.98 7.64
N LEU A 44 -18.08 9.81 8.23
CA LEU A 44 -17.37 9.70 9.51
C LEU A 44 -15.92 10.19 9.43
N LEU A 45 -15.20 9.87 8.35
CA LEU A 45 -13.84 10.35 8.12
C LEU A 45 -13.79 11.86 7.86
N ASN A 46 -14.82 12.44 7.24
CA ASN A 46 -14.93 13.87 6.99
C ASN A 46 -15.67 14.64 8.11
N ASP A 47 -15.87 14.03 9.29
CA ASP A 47 -16.51 14.69 10.43
C ASP A 47 -15.69 15.94 10.83
N PRO A 48 -16.33 17.12 10.98
CA PRO A 48 -15.63 18.35 11.34
C PRO A 48 -14.96 18.30 12.72
N ASP A 49 -15.37 17.38 13.60
CA ASP A 49 -14.68 17.09 14.86
C ASP A 49 -13.46 16.18 14.59
N PRO A 50 -12.21 16.70 14.76
CA PRO A 50 -10.99 15.92 14.54
C PRO A 50 -10.88 14.66 15.40
N ALA A 51 -11.51 14.65 16.58
CA ALA A 51 -11.50 13.48 17.45
C ALA A 51 -12.39 12.36 16.88
N ARG A 52 -13.52 12.72 16.27
CA ARG A 52 -14.45 11.75 15.67
C ARG A 52 -13.91 11.16 14.39
N SER A 53 -13.34 11.98 13.51
CA SER A 53 -12.69 11.51 12.28
C SER A 53 -11.47 10.63 12.57
N MET A 54 -10.65 10.98 13.57
CA MET A 54 -9.54 10.14 14.01
C MET A 54 -10.02 8.80 14.58
N ALA A 55 -11.04 8.80 15.45
CA ALA A 55 -11.60 7.57 15.99
C ALA A 55 -12.21 6.67 14.90
N ALA A 56 -12.91 7.26 13.93
CA ALA A 56 -13.44 6.53 12.78
C ALA A 56 -12.33 5.87 11.97
N MET A 57 -11.25 6.61 11.68
CA MET A 57 -10.07 6.08 11.00
C MET A 57 -9.47 4.89 11.77
N GLU A 58 -9.21 5.04 13.07
CA GLU A 58 -8.64 3.97 13.91
C GLU A 58 -9.53 2.71 13.90
N ILE A 59 -10.84 2.87 14.13
CA ILE A 59 -11.81 1.74 14.11
C ILE A 59 -11.81 1.05 12.75
N MET A 60 -11.79 1.81 11.65
CA MET A 60 -11.78 1.26 10.30
C MET A 60 -10.49 0.47 10.01
N MET A 61 -9.33 0.96 10.47
CA MET A 61 -8.05 0.26 10.34
C MET A 61 -7.96 -1.00 11.22
N GLU A 62 -8.67 -1.04 12.34
CA GLU A 62 -8.72 -2.21 13.24
C GLU A 62 -9.81 -3.22 12.87
N SER A 63 -10.72 -2.87 11.96
CA SER A 63 -11.91 -3.67 11.64
C SER A 63 -11.61 -5.05 11.00
N GLY A 64 -10.42 -5.23 10.43
CA GLY A 64 -10.08 -6.39 9.61
C GLY A 64 -10.70 -6.40 8.22
N ASP A 65 -11.54 -5.42 7.87
CA ASP A 65 -12.08 -5.25 6.52
C ASP A 65 -11.07 -4.48 5.66
N ALA A 66 -10.58 -5.12 4.59
CA ALA A 66 -9.55 -4.55 3.73
C ALA A 66 -10.00 -3.26 3.00
N VAL A 67 -11.30 -3.12 2.70
CA VAL A 67 -11.84 -1.92 2.05
C VAL A 67 -11.90 -0.76 3.03
N LEU A 68 -12.36 -1.01 4.27
CA LEU A 68 -12.36 0.01 5.33
C LEU A 68 -10.95 0.41 5.72
N PHE A 69 -10.04 -0.55 5.84
CA PHE A 69 -8.63 -0.30 6.11
C PHE A 69 -8.02 0.63 5.06
N ARG A 70 -8.20 0.31 3.78
CA ARG A 70 -7.67 1.12 2.68
C ARG A 70 -8.26 2.53 2.67
N MET A 71 -9.57 2.66 2.86
CA MET A 71 -10.24 3.96 2.91
C MET A 71 -9.73 4.83 4.06
N ALA A 72 -9.57 4.24 5.25
CA ALA A 72 -9.03 4.94 6.41
C ALA A 72 -7.56 5.30 6.23
N LEU A 73 -6.77 4.42 5.60
CA LEU A 73 -5.37 4.69 5.28
C LEU A 73 -5.22 5.87 4.31
N GLU A 74 -5.98 5.88 3.21
CA GLU A 74 -5.99 6.96 2.22
C GLU A 74 -6.34 8.31 2.85
N PHE A 75 -7.40 8.36 3.66
CA PHE A 75 -7.75 9.53 4.46
C PHE A 75 -6.61 9.94 5.40
N GLY A 76 -6.09 8.97 6.16
CA GLY A 76 -5.13 9.20 7.20
C GLY A 76 -3.81 9.77 6.70
N VAL A 77 -3.22 9.17 5.65
CA VAL A 77 -1.91 9.60 5.14
C VAL A 77 -1.95 10.95 4.42
N THR A 78 -3.12 11.35 3.92
CA THR A 78 -3.34 12.64 3.25
C THR A 78 -3.92 13.73 4.17
N ALA A 79 -4.24 13.39 5.43
CA ALA A 79 -4.84 14.33 6.37
C ALA A 79 -3.96 15.56 6.62
N ALA A 80 -4.56 16.74 6.80
CA ALA A 80 -3.82 17.97 7.12
C ALA A 80 -3.15 17.91 8.51
N ASN A 81 -3.74 17.18 9.45
CA ASN A 81 -3.21 17.04 10.81
C ASN A 81 -2.04 16.03 10.85
N PRO A 82 -0.82 16.44 11.28
CA PRO A 82 0.34 15.55 11.35
C PRO A 82 0.16 14.37 12.30
N THR A 83 -0.62 14.52 13.37
CA THR A 83 -0.92 13.43 14.30
C THR A 83 -1.75 12.35 13.61
N VAL A 84 -2.76 12.73 12.83
CA VAL A 84 -3.60 11.78 12.07
C VAL A 84 -2.74 11.03 11.04
N ARG A 85 -1.89 11.75 10.28
CA ARG A 85 -0.93 11.13 9.35
C ARG A 85 -0.03 10.11 10.02
N ARG A 86 0.58 10.47 11.16
CA ARG A 86 1.44 9.57 11.91
C ARG A 86 0.69 8.32 12.37
N ARG A 87 -0.51 8.48 12.92
CA ARG A 87 -1.35 7.36 13.38
C ARG A 87 -1.72 6.42 12.23
N ALA A 88 -2.05 6.95 11.07
CA ALA A 88 -2.34 6.15 9.89
C ALA A 88 -1.11 5.32 9.45
N VAL A 89 0.09 5.92 9.46
CA VAL A 89 1.33 5.18 9.14
C VAL A 89 1.64 4.13 10.20
N GLU A 90 1.50 4.44 11.49
CA GLU A 90 1.67 3.46 12.58
C GLU A 90 0.73 2.28 12.42
N ALA A 91 -0.57 2.53 12.21
CA ALA A 91 -1.55 1.49 11.99
C ALA A 91 -1.26 0.68 10.72
N PHE A 92 -0.78 1.34 9.65
CA PHE A 92 -0.32 0.65 8.45
C PHE A 92 0.83 -0.31 8.74
N MET A 93 1.88 0.14 9.42
CA MET A 93 3.03 -0.71 9.77
C MET A 93 2.62 -1.85 10.71
N SER A 94 1.70 -1.60 11.65
CA SER A 94 1.15 -2.61 12.55
C SER A 94 0.36 -3.71 11.85
N SER A 95 -0.14 -3.48 10.63
CA SER A 95 -0.78 -4.52 9.82
C SER A 95 0.20 -5.56 9.25
N GLY A 96 1.51 -5.37 9.47
CA GLY A 96 2.58 -6.22 8.91
C GLY A 96 2.69 -6.13 7.38
N PRO A 97 2.72 -4.93 6.79
CA PRO A 97 2.66 -4.78 5.34
C PRO A 97 3.98 -5.22 4.70
N VAL A 98 3.89 -5.51 3.41
CA VAL A 98 5.06 -5.68 2.55
C VAL A 98 5.31 -4.35 1.85
N LEU A 99 6.39 -3.66 2.20
CA LEU A 99 6.77 -2.41 1.55
C LEU A 99 7.65 -2.70 0.34
N THR A 100 7.46 -1.93 -0.72
CA THR A 100 8.41 -1.85 -1.83
C THR A 100 9.02 -0.47 -1.86
N ALA A 101 10.32 -0.39 -1.56
CA ALA A 101 11.07 0.85 -1.65
C ALA A 101 11.74 0.94 -3.02
N ARG A 102 11.47 2.05 -3.70
CA ARG A 102 12.13 2.46 -4.94
C ARG A 102 13.33 3.32 -4.59
N PHE A 103 14.50 2.99 -5.15
CA PHE A 103 15.75 3.73 -4.99
C PHE A 103 16.20 4.27 -6.35
N ASP A 104 16.47 5.57 -6.43
CA ASP A 104 16.93 6.23 -7.65
C ASP A 104 18.46 6.25 -7.75
N GLY A 105 19.02 5.18 -8.32
CA GLY A 105 20.46 5.03 -8.50
C GLY A 105 21.03 5.67 -9.76
N THR A 106 20.23 6.41 -10.54
CA THR A 106 20.64 6.98 -11.85
C THR A 106 21.92 7.80 -11.78
N ASN A 107 22.12 8.49 -10.67
CA ASN A 107 23.28 9.36 -10.42
C ASN A 107 24.34 8.71 -9.51
N SER A 108 24.16 7.44 -9.11
CA SER A 108 25.11 6.75 -8.25
C SER A 108 26.38 6.39 -9.03
N LYS A 109 27.54 6.60 -8.39
CA LYS A 109 28.83 6.31 -8.99
C LYS A 109 29.34 4.93 -8.58
N GLY A 110 29.87 4.20 -9.56
CA GLY A 110 30.52 2.90 -9.34
C GLY A 110 29.55 1.75 -9.07
N ASP A 111 30.10 0.57 -8.79
CA ASP A 111 29.32 -0.67 -8.67
C ASP A 111 28.71 -0.88 -7.28
N ASP A 112 29.02 -0.03 -6.31
CA ASP A 112 28.67 -0.28 -4.91
C ASP A 112 27.16 -0.18 -4.68
N PHE A 113 26.45 0.71 -5.39
CA PHE A 113 25.00 0.73 -5.41
C PHE A 113 24.42 -0.60 -5.89
N VAL A 114 24.88 -1.07 -7.05
CA VAL A 114 24.42 -2.32 -7.66
C VAL A 114 24.66 -3.51 -6.73
N LYS A 115 25.87 -3.60 -6.16
CA LYS A 115 26.22 -4.65 -5.19
C LYS A 115 25.31 -4.61 -3.98
N ARG A 116 25.04 -3.41 -3.45
CA ARG A 116 24.25 -3.23 -2.24
C ARG A 116 22.79 -3.61 -2.46
N ILE A 117 22.16 -3.14 -3.55
CA ILE A 117 20.80 -3.55 -3.91
C ILE A 117 20.68 -5.07 -4.04
N ARG A 118 21.63 -5.72 -4.73
CA ARG A 118 21.64 -7.19 -4.88
C ARG A 118 21.82 -7.92 -3.56
N GLN A 119 22.63 -7.38 -2.65
CA GLN A 119 22.80 -7.94 -1.30
C GLN A 119 21.48 -7.93 -0.50
N PHE A 120 20.62 -6.93 -0.74
CA PHE A 120 19.27 -6.87 -0.16
C PHE A 120 18.23 -7.70 -0.93
N GLY A 121 18.64 -8.51 -1.91
CA GLY A 121 17.71 -9.25 -2.77
C GLY A 121 16.85 -8.35 -3.68
N GLY A 122 17.26 -7.09 -3.87
CA GLY A 122 16.58 -6.15 -4.73
C GLY A 122 16.88 -6.37 -6.20
N ASN A 123 16.03 -5.79 -7.05
CA ASN A 123 16.19 -5.80 -8.51
C ASN A 123 16.52 -4.40 -9.01
N ILE A 124 17.27 -4.31 -10.12
CA ILE A 124 17.68 -3.06 -10.74
C ILE A 124 17.24 -3.07 -12.20
N GLY A 125 16.49 -2.05 -12.61
CA GLY A 125 16.07 -1.83 -13.98
C GLY A 125 17.19 -1.28 -14.86
N PRO A 126 17.01 -1.31 -16.20
CA PRO A 126 17.98 -0.76 -17.14
C PRO A 126 18.15 0.77 -17.03
N ASP A 127 17.18 1.43 -16.40
CA ASP A 127 17.17 2.86 -16.08
C ASP A 127 17.93 3.21 -14.79
N GLY A 128 18.58 2.23 -14.13
CA GLY A 128 19.31 2.45 -12.88
C GLY A 128 18.41 2.58 -11.66
N ILE A 129 17.12 2.28 -11.79
CA ILE A 129 16.15 2.31 -10.70
C ILE A 129 16.10 0.95 -10.03
N ALA A 130 16.21 0.95 -8.70
CA ALA A 130 16.17 -0.27 -7.92
C ALA A 130 14.91 -0.38 -7.07
N PHE A 131 14.50 -1.62 -6.80
CA PHE A 131 13.39 -1.95 -5.92
C PHE A 131 13.84 -2.98 -4.89
N ILE A 132 13.60 -2.70 -3.61
CA ILE A 132 13.81 -3.64 -2.50
C ILE A 132 12.49 -3.83 -1.77
N ARG A 133 12.20 -5.09 -1.42
CA ARG A 133 11.05 -5.49 -0.62
C ARG A 133 11.42 -5.54 0.86
N PHE A 134 10.57 -4.98 1.71
CA PHE A 134 10.68 -5.00 3.16
C PHE A 134 9.43 -5.67 3.72
N ASP A 135 9.57 -6.88 4.27
CA ASP A 135 8.50 -7.56 4.99
C ASP A 135 8.51 -7.04 6.43
N ILE A 136 7.49 -6.26 6.81
CA ILE A 136 7.38 -5.65 8.13
C ILE A 136 6.73 -6.63 9.09
N GLY A 137 7.40 -6.90 10.21
CA GLY A 137 6.92 -7.76 11.27
C GLY A 137 6.32 -6.99 12.45
N GLN A 138 6.27 -7.66 13.60
CA GLN A 138 5.69 -7.12 14.82
C GLN A 138 6.44 -5.90 15.36
N TYR A 139 5.71 -5.05 16.08
CA TYR A 139 6.28 -3.95 16.86
C TYR A 139 6.98 -4.48 18.11
N GLU A 140 8.19 -4.00 18.38
CA GLU A 140 8.95 -4.29 19.60
C GLU A 140 9.08 -3.02 20.45
N ALA A 141 8.49 -3.07 21.65
CA ALA A 141 8.32 -1.90 22.49
C ALA A 141 9.64 -1.38 23.11
N THR A 142 10.61 -2.25 23.35
CA THR A 142 11.91 -1.91 23.96
C THR A 142 12.79 -1.10 22.99
N LYS A 143 12.77 -1.46 21.71
CA LYS A 143 13.51 -0.85 20.59
C LYS A 143 12.70 0.25 19.91
N GLN A 144 11.41 0.35 20.22
CA GLN A 144 10.47 1.32 19.67
C GLN A 144 10.43 1.32 18.12
N CYS A 145 10.36 0.10 17.55
CA CYS A 145 10.40 -0.10 16.11
C CYS A 145 9.59 -1.33 15.70
N TYR A 146 9.16 -1.36 14.44
CA TYR A 146 8.71 -2.57 13.77
C TYR A 146 9.92 -3.36 13.31
N LEU A 147 9.89 -4.67 13.57
CA LEU A 147 10.98 -5.57 13.19
C LEU A 147 10.89 -5.96 11.72
N TRP A 148 11.99 -6.47 11.17
CA TRP A 148 11.92 -7.26 9.96
C TRP A 148 11.22 -8.59 10.26
N GLU A 149 10.35 -9.04 9.36
CA GLU A 149 9.64 -10.32 9.53
C GLU A 149 10.65 -11.47 9.72
N GLY A 150 10.47 -12.24 10.81
CA GLY A 150 11.38 -13.34 11.18
C GLY A 150 12.75 -12.92 11.73
N SER A 151 12.94 -11.65 12.11
CA SER A 151 14.20 -11.12 12.66
C SER A 151 13.99 -10.29 13.93
N ASP A 152 15.06 -10.09 14.71
CA ASP A 152 15.09 -9.15 15.84
C ASP A 152 15.62 -7.76 15.46
N ASN A 153 15.90 -7.50 14.19
CA ASN A 153 16.40 -6.20 13.74
C ASN A 153 15.23 -5.24 13.44
N CYS A 154 15.37 -3.97 13.80
CA CYS A 154 14.43 -2.94 13.39
C CYS A 154 14.41 -2.81 11.87
N ALA A 155 13.21 -2.83 11.29
CA ALA A 155 12.94 -2.47 9.90
C ALA A 155 12.53 -1.00 9.77
N VAL A 156 11.56 -0.60 10.61
CA VAL A 156 10.92 0.71 10.51
C VAL A 156 10.68 1.27 11.90
N SER A 157 10.94 2.56 12.11
CA SER A 157 10.38 3.30 13.23
C SER A 157 9.59 4.51 12.73
N VAL A 158 8.53 4.85 13.46
CA VAL A 158 7.64 5.96 13.14
C VAL A 158 7.58 6.86 14.36
N ASN A 159 7.85 8.15 14.18
CA ASN A 159 7.76 9.14 15.26
C ASN A 159 7.33 10.51 14.70
N ALA A 160 7.38 11.55 15.53
CA ALA A 160 6.99 12.90 15.12
C ALA A 160 7.88 13.52 14.02
N ASP A 161 9.12 13.04 13.87
CA ASP A 161 10.09 13.54 12.89
C ASP A 161 10.00 12.85 11.53
N GLY A 162 9.31 11.71 11.44
CA GLY A 162 9.08 10.98 10.19
C GLY A 162 9.10 9.47 10.35
N VAL A 163 9.30 8.80 9.21
CA VAL A 163 9.46 7.35 9.09
C VAL A 163 10.91 7.04 8.83
N PHE A 164 11.50 6.18 9.63
CA PHE A 164 12.90 5.80 9.53
C PHE A 164 13.00 4.36 9.10
N LEU A 165 13.66 4.11 7.96
CA LEU A 165 14.00 2.76 7.55
C LEU A 165 15.37 2.39 8.11
N SER A 166 15.48 1.18 8.62
CA SER A 166 16.75 0.58 9.02
C SER A 166 16.86 -0.84 8.46
N GLY A 167 17.98 -1.13 7.80
CA GLY A 167 18.31 -2.47 7.34
C GLY A 167 19.65 -2.89 7.91
N ASN A 168 19.67 -3.88 8.79
CA ASN A 168 20.90 -4.49 9.26
C ASN A 168 21.08 -5.87 8.61
N PHE A 169 22.18 -6.04 7.88
CA PHE A 169 22.54 -7.31 7.25
C PHE A 169 23.89 -7.77 7.79
N GLY A 170 23.91 -8.91 8.49
CA GLY A 170 25.13 -9.50 9.04
C GLY A 170 25.81 -8.66 10.13
N GLY A 171 25.07 -7.84 10.89
CA GLY A 171 25.58 -7.04 12.00
C GLY A 171 26.01 -5.61 11.63
N TYR A 172 25.97 -5.24 10.35
CA TYR A 172 26.30 -3.89 9.88
C TYR A 172 25.02 -3.12 9.49
N ASN A 173 24.95 -1.84 9.88
CA ASN A 173 23.88 -0.97 9.40
C ASN A 173 24.10 -0.70 7.90
N THR A 174 23.25 -1.32 7.08
CA THR A 174 23.46 -1.46 5.64
C THR A 174 22.53 -0.57 4.81
N VAL A 175 21.39 -0.17 5.38
CA VAL A 175 20.46 0.85 4.87
C VAL A 175 20.00 1.70 6.05
N SER A 176 20.05 3.02 5.90
CA SER A 176 19.31 3.94 6.77
C SER A 176 18.61 4.99 5.91
N ALA A 177 17.35 5.29 6.20
CA ALA A 177 16.60 6.32 5.49
C ALA A 177 15.78 7.13 6.48
N ARG A 178 15.63 8.43 6.20
CA ARG A 178 14.59 9.27 6.80
C ARG A 178 13.62 9.65 5.68
N LEU A 179 12.37 9.27 5.84
CA LEU A 179 11.30 9.52 4.90
C LEU A 179 10.20 10.35 5.57
N ALA A 180 9.54 11.18 4.77
CA ALA A 180 8.37 11.95 5.16
C ALA A 180 7.22 11.66 4.19
N LEU A 181 5.99 11.70 4.70
CA LEU A 181 4.80 11.67 3.85
C LEU A 181 4.73 12.95 3.00
N ASN A 182 4.57 12.79 1.69
CA ASN A 182 4.21 13.89 0.80
C ASN A 182 2.68 14.04 0.67
N GLU A 183 2.24 15.05 -0.08
CA GLU A 183 0.81 15.33 -0.32
C GLU A 183 0.09 14.19 -1.06
N SER A 184 0.84 13.33 -1.76
CA SER A 184 0.32 12.17 -2.50
C SER A 184 0.28 10.90 -1.64
N GLY A 185 0.57 10.97 -0.33
CA GLY A 185 0.56 9.80 0.55
C GLY A 185 1.75 8.85 0.34
N GLU A 186 2.79 9.27 -0.37
CA GLU A 186 4.04 8.52 -0.53
C GLU A 186 5.04 8.94 0.54
N LEU A 187 5.83 7.98 1.03
CA LEU A 187 7.02 8.27 1.82
C LEU A 187 8.16 8.62 0.89
N VAL A 188 8.70 9.83 1.03
CA VAL A 188 9.79 10.34 0.21
C VAL A 188 10.96 10.81 1.07
N GLY A 189 12.17 10.61 0.58
CA GLY A 189 13.39 11.08 1.23
C GLY A 189 14.64 10.52 0.56
N SER A 190 15.69 10.32 1.35
CA SER A 190 16.94 9.76 0.87
C SER A 190 17.44 8.67 1.80
N SER A 191 18.08 7.66 1.22
CA SER A 191 18.70 6.54 1.93
C SER A 191 20.20 6.60 1.83
N ALA A 192 20.89 6.38 2.95
CA ALA A 192 22.28 6.00 2.97
C ALA A 192 22.35 4.47 2.83
N LEU A 193 23.02 4.01 1.78
CA LEU A 193 23.33 2.61 1.56
C LEU A 193 24.80 2.42 1.91
N GLY A 194 25.13 1.46 2.78
CA GLY A 194 26.53 1.29 3.19
C GLY A 194 27.45 1.04 1.98
N SER A 195 28.63 1.64 2.02
CA SER A 195 29.61 1.70 0.91
C SER A 195 29.20 2.52 -0.31
N VAL A 196 27.97 3.03 -0.38
CA VAL A 196 27.57 4.00 -1.41
C VAL A 196 27.86 5.41 -0.88
N GLN A 197 28.65 6.19 -1.62
CA GLN A 197 29.08 7.52 -1.18
C GLN A 197 27.93 8.52 -1.14
N ASP A 198 27.04 8.44 -2.14
CA ASP A 198 25.94 9.38 -2.32
C ASP A 198 24.67 8.88 -1.62
N ALA A 199 23.91 9.81 -1.05
CA ALA A 199 22.55 9.52 -0.57
C ALA A 199 21.64 9.26 -1.77
N ILE A 200 20.88 8.18 -1.71
CA ILE A 200 20.06 7.70 -2.82
C ILE A 200 18.60 8.16 -2.61
N PRO A 201 18.01 8.94 -3.54
CA PRO A 201 16.59 9.28 -3.47
C PRO A 201 15.73 8.03 -3.34
N THR A 202 14.82 8.03 -2.37
CA THR A 202 14.03 6.85 -2.00
C THR A 202 12.56 7.21 -1.86
N THR A 203 11.70 6.35 -2.42
CA THR A 203 10.26 6.48 -2.35
C THR A 203 9.62 5.15 -1.95
N ILE A 204 8.63 5.18 -1.05
CA ILE A 204 7.74 4.06 -0.76
C ILE A 204 6.31 4.52 -0.97
N ARG A 205 5.53 3.75 -1.73
CA ARG A 205 4.08 3.94 -1.85
C ARG A 205 3.37 3.20 -0.73
N ILE A 206 2.50 3.91 -0.01
CA ILE A 206 1.65 3.34 1.04
C ILE A 206 0.21 3.13 0.52
N ILE A 207 -0.20 3.95 -0.44
CA ILE A 207 -1.50 3.88 -1.10
C ILE A 207 -1.29 3.57 -2.60
N ASP A 208 -2.21 2.83 -3.21
CA ASP A 208 -2.18 2.52 -4.65
C ASP A 208 -2.86 3.61 -5.49
#